data_AF-A0A4D9EER0-F1
#
_entry.id   AF-A0A4D9EER0-F1
#
_cell.length_a   1.000
_cell.length_b   1.000
_cell.length_c   1.000
_cell.angle_alpha   90.00
_cell.angle_beta   90.00
_cell.angle_gamma   90.00
#
_symmetry.space_group_name_H-M   'P 1'
#
loop_
_entity.id
_entity.type
_entity.pdbx_description
1 polymer ?
#
loop_
_entity_poly.entity_id
_entity_poly.type
_entity_poly.pdbx_seq_one_letter_code
_entity_poly.pdbx_strand_id
1 'polypeptide(L)'
;MSKEALKLQNKEFRVPYVPITWVRNGLSEGVLLVVLLVSNMLLSKKGATSLPICPSGSVGCQVSLGNLFDRAVKLSHYIHSLSSEMFNEFDERYAQGRGFITKAINGCHTSSLTTPEDKEQAQQIHHEDLLNLVLGVLRSWNDPLLHLVSEVQSIKEAPDTILWKAVEIEEQNKRLLEGMEKIVGQVHPGEIENEVYSRWSGLPSLQMADEDSRLFAFYSLLHCLRRDSHKIDNYLKLLKCRLIHDSNC
;
A
#
# COMPACT_ATOMS: atom_id res chain seq x y z
N MET A 1 -19.00 58.92 8.42
CA MET A 1 -20.20 59.80 8.46
C MET A 1 -20.26 60.60 7.17
N SER A 2 -21.48 60.80 6.65
CA SER A 2 -21.89 61.61 5.48
C SER A 2 -21.84 60.88 4.13
N LYS A 3 -22.98 60.35 3.66
CA LYS A 3 -23.98 60.96 2.75
C LYS A 3 -23.37 61.11 1.34
N GLU A 4 -23.84 60.42 0.31
CA GLU A 4 -25.17 60.61 -0.27
C GLU A 4 -25.78 59.31 -0.80
N ALA A 5 -27.01 59.03 -0.37
CA ALA A 5 -27.94 58.18 -1.06
C ALA A 5 -28.93 59.06 -1.83
N LEU A 6 -29.48 58.51 -2.90
CA LEU A 6 -30.74 58.88 -3.57
C LEU A 6 -30.68 60.01 -4.60
N LYS A 7 -30.37 59.62 -5.85
CA LYS A 7 -31.09 60.14 -7.00
C LYS A 7 -31.80 59.01 -7.76
N LEU A 8 -33.10 58.90 -7.46
CA LEU A 8 -34.19 58.72 -8.42
C LEU A 8 -34.24 57.43 -9.26
N GLN A 9 -34.90 56.43 -8.68
CA GLN A 9 -36.12 55.75 -9.15
C GLN A 9 -36.52 55.82 -10.64
N ASN A 10 -36.91 54.64 -11.15
CA ASN A 10 -37.72 54.34 -12.35
C ASN A 10 -37.06 54.43 -13.74
N LYS A 11 -36.61 53.27 -14.23
CA LYS A 11 -36.81 52.88 -15.64
C LYS A 11 -36.88 51.36 -15.79
N GLU A 12 -38.10 50.91 -16.03
CA GLU A 12 -38.54 49.75 -16.80
C GLU A 12 -37.60 48.55 -16.96
N PHE A 13 -38.08 47.41 -16.45
CA PHE A 13 -37.76 46.07 -16.94
C PHE A 13 -37.79 46.05 -18.48
N ARG A 14 -36.62 45.80 -19.08
CA ARG A 14 -36.54 45.29 -20.46
C ARG A 14 -35.55 44.13 -20.46
N VAL A 15 -36.11 42.93 -20.30
CA VAL A 15 -35.38 41.67 -20.46
C VAL A 15 -34.92 41.61 -21.92
N PRO A 16 -33.61 41.46 -22.22
CA PRO A 16 -33.20 41.20 -23.60
C PRO A 16 -33.71 39.81 -23.98
N TYR A 17 -34.64 39.79 -24.94
CA TYR A 17 -35.05 38.59 -25.66
C TYR A 17 -33.81 37.97 -26.30
N VAL A 18 -33.37 36.81 -25.81
CA VAL A 18 -32.37 35.98 -26.49
C VAL A 18 -33.12 34.94 -27.32
N PRO A 19 -33.03 34.94 -28.66
CA PRO A 19 -33.74 33.98 -29.49
C PRO A 19 -33.26 32.55 -29.21
N ILE A 20 -34.20 31.65 -28.93
CA ILE A 20 -33.99 30.21 -28.82
C ILE A 20 -33.78 29.66 -30.24
N THR A 21 -32.60 29.89 -30.83
CA THR A 21 -32.24 29.31 -32.15
C THR A 21 -30.77 28.88 -32.23
N TRP A 22 -30.15 28.47 -31.11
CA TRP A 22 -28.88 27.75 -31.12
C TRP A 22 -28.88 26.54 -30.17
N VAL A 23 -29.99 25.79 -30.15
CA VAL A 23 -29.98 24.38 -29.69
C VAL A 23 -30.13 23.50 -30.93
N ARG A 24 -29.09 23.45 -31.74
CA ARG A 24 -28.94 22.42 -32.76
C ARG A 24 -27.47 22.19 -33.10
N ASN A 25 -26.68 21.84 -32.08
CA ASN A 25 -25.54 20.97 -32.31
C ASN A 25 -25.98 19.60 -31.81
N GLY A 26 -26.37 18.74 -32.76
CA GLY A 26 -26.54 17.33 -32.45
C GLY A 26 -25.24 16.82 -31.84
N LEU A 27 -25.33 16.15 -30.70
CA LEU A 27 -24.25 15.26 -30.28
C LEU A 27 -23.99 14.36 -31.49
N SER A 28 -22.79 14.46 -32.08
CA SER A 28 -22.42 13.50 -33.11
C SER A 28 -22.51 12.10 -32.52
N GLU A 29 -22.87 11.11 -33.32
CA GLU A 29 -22.94 9.71 -32.87
C GLU A 29 -21.63 9.28 -32.17
N GLY A 30 -20.50 9.87 -32.59
CA GLY A 30 -19.20 9.69 -31.95
C GLY A 30 -19.11 10.21 -30.51
N VAL A 31 -19.70 11.37 -30.18
CA VAL A 31 -19.72 11.88 -28.79
C VAL A 31 -20.61 11.02 -27.90
N LEU A 32 -21.74 10.56 -28.44
CA LEU A 32 -22.65 9.65 -27.74
C LEU A 32 -21.98 8.28 -27.49
N LEU A 33 -21.28 7.74 -28.48
CA LEU A 33 -20.47 6.53 -28.34
C LEU A 33 -19.36 6.69 -27.30
N VAL A 34 -18.62 7.81 -27.32
CA VAL A 34 -17.58 8.06 -26.32
C VAL A 34 -18.17 8.17 -24.92
N VAL A 35 -19.29 8.88 -24.73
CA VAL A 35 -19.97 8.98 -23.44
C VAL A 35 -20.47 7.61 -22.98
N LEU A 36 -21.04 6.80 -23.88
CA LEU A 36 -21.48 5.44 -23.56
C LEU A 36 -20.31 4.52 -23.21
N LEU A 37 -19.18 4.62 -23.93
CA LEU A 37 -17.97 3.85 -23.64
C LEU A 37 -17.34 4.26 -22.31
N VAL A 38 -17.27 5.57 -22.02
CA VAL A 38 -16.76 6.09 -20.75
C VAL A 38 -17.69 5.72 -19.59
N SER A 39 -19.02 5.82 -19.77
CA SER A 39 -19.98 5.32 -18.78
C SER A 39 -19.89 3.82 -18.60
N ASN A 40 -19.72 3.03 -19.68
CA ASN A 40 -19.61 1.58 -19.57
C ASN A 40 -18.28 1.16 -18.92
N MET A 41 -17.18 1.88 -19.16
CA MET A 41 -15.91 1.71 -18.45
C MET A 41 -16.01 2.09 -16.97
N LEU A 42 -16.75 3.16 -16.64
CA LEU A 42 -17.01 3.57 -15.26
C LEU A 42 -17.96 2.59 -14.53
N LEU A 43 -18.93 1.99 -15.25
CA LEU A 43 -19.82 0.95 -14.72
C LEU A 43 -19.14 -0.42 -14.64
N SER A 44 -18.17 -0.70 -15.50
CA SER A 44 -17.31 -1.89 -15.46
C SER A 44 -16.21 -1.81 -14.40
N LYS A 45 -16.00 -0.62 -13.81
CA LYS A 45 -15.27 -0.45 -12.54
C LYS A 45 -16.12 -0.79 -11.30
N LYS A 46 -17.22 -1.55 -11.47
CA LYS A 46 -17.61 -2.46 -10.38
C LYS A 46 -16.49 -3.48 -10.27
N GLY A 47 -15.54 -3.21 -9.37
CA GLY A 47 -14.46 -4.13 -9.06
C GLY A 47 -15.02 -5.53 -8.95
N ALA A 48 -14.29 -6.52 -9.47
CA ALA A 48 -14.61 -7.92 -9.27
C ALA A 48 -14.58 -8.20 -7.76
N THR A 49 -15.68 -7.90 -7.07
CA THR A 49 -15.90 -8.28 -5.70
C THR A 49 -16.11 -9.77 -5.77
N SER A 50 -15.04 -10.52 -5.50
CA SER A 50 -15.14 -11.95 -5.23
C SER A 50 -16.31 -12.15 -4.27
N LEU A 51 -17.27 -13.00 -4.63
CA LEU A 51 -18.38 -13.31 -3.73
C LEU A 51 -17.78 -13.67 -2.36
N PRO A 52 -18.28 -13.08 -1.26
CA PRO A 52 -17.79 -13.43 0.05
C PRO A 52 -18.09 -14.91 0.25
N ILE A 53 -17.05 -15.68 0.57
CA ILE A 53 -17.13 -17.13 0.81
C ILE A 53 -18.12 -17.47 1.93
N CYS A 54 -18.42 -16.48 2.78
CA CYS A 54 -19.48 -16.54 3.78
C CYS A 54 -20.47 -15.37 3.56
N PRO A 55 -21.75 -15.65 3.26
CA PRO A 55 -22.81 -14.65 3.35
C PRO A 55 -22.94 -14.14 4.80
N SER A 56 -23.09 -12.84 4.99
CA SER A 56 -23.28 -12.24 6.32
C SER A 56 -24.45 -12.92 7.05
N GLY A 57 -24.21 -13.51 8.22
CA GLY A 57 -25.23 -14.15 9.06
C GLY A 57 -25.23 -15.68 9.07
N SER A 58 -24.35 -16.36 8.32
CA SER A 58 -24.20 -17.82 8.44
C SER A 58 -23.49 -18.19 9.76
N VAL A 59 -24.25 -18.67 10.74
CA VAL A 59 -23.71 -19.28 11.96
C VAL A 59 -22.81 -20.45 11.56
N GLY A 60 -21.51 -20.38 11.86
CA GLY A 60 -20.55 -21.46 11.60
C GLY A 60 -19.71 -21.35 10.33
N CYS A 61 -19.84 -20.31 9.51
CA CYS A 61 -18.92 -20.07 8.38
C CYS A 61 -17.65 -19.37 8.86
N GLN A 62 -16.72 -20.15 9.43
CA GLN A 62 -15.37 -19.72 9.73
C GLN A 62 -14.46 -20.08 8.54
N VAL A 63 -13.67 -19.13 8.05
CA VAL A 63 -12.62 -19.43 7.07
C VAL A 63 -11.58 -20.30 7.77
N SER A 64 -11.23 -21.45 7.17
CA SER A 64 -10.23 -22.35 7.74
C SER A 64 -8.85 -21.70 7.83
N LEU A 65 -8.07 -22.08 8.84
CA LEU A 65 -6.71 -21.58 9.04
C LEU A 65 -5.83 -21.80 7.80
N GLY A 66 -5.95 -22.96 7.15
CA GLY A 66 -5.25 -23.25 5.89
C GLY A 66 -5.59 -22.27 4.77
N ASN A 67 -6.87 -21.92 4.60
CA ASN A 67 -7.29 -20.93 3.60
C ASN A 67 -6.80 -19.51 3.93
N LEU A 68 -6.67 -19.16 5.21
CA LEU A 68 -6.08 -17.89 5.63
C LEU A 68 -4.59 -17.85 5.28
N PHE A 69 -3.83 -18.90 5.61
CA PHE A 69 -2.42 -19.00 5.23
C PHE A 69 -2.20 -19.01 3.72
N ASP A 70 -3.06 -19.68 2.95
CA ASP A 70 -2.98 -19.66 1.47
C ASP A 70 -3.08 -18.25 0.90
N ARG A 71 -3.95 -17.41 1.47
CA ARG A 71 -4.08 -16.01 1.07
C ARG A 71 -2.91 -15.17 1.56
N ALA A 72 -2.51 -15.36 2.81
CA ALA A 72 -1.38 -14.63 3.40
C ALA A 72 -0.09 -14.86 2.62
N VAL A 73 0.24 -16.11 2.29
CA VAL A 73 1.41 -16.47 1.48
C VAL A 73 1.33 -15.90 0.06
N LYS A 74 0.16 -15.91 -0.58
CA LYS A 74 -0.01 -15.30 -1.90
C LYS A 74 0.22 -13.78 -1.85
N LEU A 75 -0.33 -13.10 -0.84
CA LEU A 75 -0.16 -11.66 -0.67
C LEU A 75 1.30 -11.30 -0.33
N SER A 76 1.95 -12.02 0.59
CA SER A 76 3.35 -11.77 0.94
C SER A 76 4.29 -11.95 -0.24
N HIS A 77 4.08 -13.02 -1.03
CA HIS A 77 4.86 -13.25 -2.24
C HIS A 77 4.67 -12.12 -3.26
N TYR A 78 3.44 -11.65 -3.43
CA TYR A 78 3.13 -10.54 -4.34
C TYR A 78 3.79 -9.24 -3.88
N ILE A 79 3.67 -8.90 -2.59
CA ILE A 79 4.34 -7.73 -1.98
C ILE A 79 5.85 -7.80 -2.18
N HIS A 80 6.46 -8.96 -1.94
CA HIS A 80 7.90 -9.15 -2.11
C HIS A 80 8.34 -8.99 -3.58
N SER A 81 7.57 -9.53 -4.54
CA SER A 81 7.82 -9.36 -5.97
C SER A 81 7.82 -7.88 -6.34
N LEU A 82 6.77 -7.14 -5.98
CA LEU A 82 6.65 -5.72 -6.26
C LEU A 82 7.75 -4.90 -5.57
N SER A 83 8.10 -5.24 -4.32
CA SER A 83 9.16 -4.57 -3.57
C SER A 83 10.52 -4.77 -4.25
N SER A 84 10.77 -5.97 -4.79
CA SER A 84 12.00 -6.28 -5.52
C SER A 84 12.07 -5.55 -6.86
N GLU A 85 10.98 -5.56 -7.63
CA GLU A 85 10.89 -4.82 -8.89
C GLU A 85 11.06 -3.32 -8.67
N MET A 86 10.36 -2.74 -7.69
CA MET A 86 10.46 -1.32 -7.34
C MET A 86 11.88 -0.94 -6.92
N PHE A 87 12.54 -1.76 -6.09
CA PHE A 87 13.93 -1.52 -5.69
C PHE A 87 14.89 -1.57 -6.88
N ASN A 88 14.81 -2.60 -7.71
CA ASN A 88 15.71 -2.75 -8.87
C ASN A 88 15.54 -1.58 -9.84
N GLU A 89 14.28 -1.21 -10.10
CA GLU A 89 13.93 -0.09 -10.96
C GLU A 89 14.43 1.26 -10.42
N PHE A 90 14.41 1.46 -9.10
CA PHE A 90 14.99 2.65 -8.48
C PHE A 90 16.52 2.62 -8.53
N ASP A 91 17.13 1.47 -8.23
CA ASP A 91 18.58 1.29 -8.20
C ASP A 91 19.20 1.59 -9.57
N GLU A 92 18.65 0.99 -10.63
CA GLU A 92 19.09 1.17 -12.01
C GLU A 92 19.09 2.65 -12.45
N ARG A 93 18.10 3.43 -12.01
CA ARG A 93 17.96 4.83 -12.44
C ARG A 93 18.70 5.83 -11.55
N TYR A 94 18.75 5.59 -10.25
CA TYR A 94 19.16 6.62 -9.28
C TYR A 94 20.40 6.26 -8.47
N ALA A 95 20.75 4.98 -8.31
CA ALA A 95 21.79 4.55 -7.36
C ALA A 95 23.04 3.95 -8.02
N GLN A 96 22.94 3.45 -9.24
CA GLN A 96 24.07 2.90 -9.99
C GLN A 96 25.23 3.91 -10.05
N GLY A 97 26.43 3.47 -9.64
CA GLY A 97 27.64 4.31 -9.59
C GLY A 97 27.76 5.26 -8.39
N ARG A 98 26.76 5.35 -7.50
CA ARG A 98 26.78 6.27 -6.33
C ARG A 98 27.24 5.63 -5.01
N GLY A 99 27.50 4.33 -5.00
CA GLY A 99 27.96 3.61 -3.81
C GLY A 99 26.93 3.57 -2.67
N PHE A 100 25.63 3.70 -2.97
CA PHE A 100 24.58 3.69 -1.94
C PHE A 100 24.47 2.35 -1.21
N ILE A 101 24.74 1.23 -1.90
CA ILE A 101 24.65 -0.10 -1.31
C ILE A 101 25.52 -0.25 -0.06
N THR A 102 26.75 0.26 -0.05
CA THR A 102 27.69 0.10 1.07
C THR A 102 27.24 0.87 2.31
N LYS A 103 26.45 1.93 2.14
CA LYS A 103 25.93 2.76 3.23
C LYS A 103 24.61 2.22 3.81
N ALA A 104 23.86 1.41 3.07
CA ALA A 104 22.52 0.96 3.46
C ALA A 104 22.49 -0.34 4.30
N ILE A 105 23.59 -1.10 4.37
CA ILE A 105 23.65 -2.50 4.85
C ILE A 105 23.03 -2.70 6.26
N ASN A 106 23.12 -1.71 7.15
CA ASN A 106 22.62 -1.82 8.54
C ASN A 106 21.57 -0.74 8.91
N GLY A 107 20.91 -0.13 7.91
CA GLY A 107 20.10 1.08 8.11
C GLY A 107 18.61 0.87 8.39
N CYS A 108 18.11 -0.36 8.47
CA CYS A 108 16.66 -0.61 8.53
C CYS A 108 16.12 -0.46 9.95
N HIS A 109 14.99 0.23 10.11
CA HIS A 109 14.37 0.47 11.43
C HIS A 109 13.94 -0.82 12.13
N THR A 110 13.65 -1.87 11.38
CA THR A 110 13.29 -3.20 11.91
C THR A 110 14.48 -4.03 12.39
N SER A 111 15.72 -3.56 12.22
CA SER A 111 16.92 -4.35 12.59
C SER A 111 17.05 -4.55 14.11
N SER A 112 16.33 -3.78 14.93
CA SER A 112 16.25 -4.00 16.38
C SER A 112 15.33 -5.17 16.76
N LEU A 113 14.52 -5.68 15.83
CA LEU A 113 13.71 -6.88 16.06
C LEU A 113 14.61 -8.11 15.92
N THR A 114 14.58 -8.99 16.91
CA THR A 114 15.31 -10.26 16.87
C THR A 114 14.69 -11.17 15.82
N THR A 115 15.15 -11.06 14.58
CA THR A 115 14.71 -11.91 13.47
C THR A 115 15.69 -13.06 13.28
N PRO A 116 15.24 -14.29 13.03
CA PRO A 116 16.14 -15.36 12.61
C PRO A 116 16.84 -14.98 11.31
N GLU A 117 18.14 -15.22 11.23
CA GLU A 117 18.96 -14.87 10.06
C GLU A 117 18.99 -15.95 8.99
N ASP A 118 18.76 -17.20 9.41
CA ASP A 118 18.80 -18.39 8.56
C ASP A 118 17.60 -19.32 8.82
N LYS A 119 17.50 -20.37 8.00
CA LYS A 119 16.40 -21.33 8.03
C LYS A 119 16.40 -22.11 9.34
N GLU A 120 17.58 -22.45 9.84
CA GLU A 120 17.80 -23.26 11.03
C GLU A 120 17.33 -22.51 12.28
N GLN A 121 17.71 -21.24 12.43
CA GLN A 121 17.23 -20.35 13.47
C GLN A 121 15.71 -20.16 13.36
N ALA A 122 15.21 -19.93 12.14
CA ALA A 122 13.78 -19.77 11.94
C ALA A 122 13.02 -21.03 12.39
N GLN A 123 13.55 -22.22 12.09
CA GLN A 123 13.02 -23.54 12.52
C GLN A 123 12.93 -23.71 14.03
N GLN A 124 13.84 -23.09 14.79
CA GLN A 124 13.89 -23.20 16.25
C GLN A 124 12.94 -22.24 16.98
N ILE A 125 12.51 -21.15 16.33
CA ILE A 125 11.59 -20.18 16.95
C ILE A 125 10.18 -20.79 17.08
N HIS A 126 9.55 -20.59 18.24
CA HIS A 126 8.17 -21.00 18.48
C HIS A 126 7.22 -20.30 17.49
N HIS A 127 6.19 -21.00 17.03
CA HIS A 127 5.31 -20.46 16.00
C HIS A 127 4.56 -19.20 16.46
N GLU A 128 4.24 -19.07 17.75
CA GLU A 128 3.64 -17.87 18.34
C GLU A 128 4.59 -16.66 18.23
N ASP A 129 5.85 -16.81 18.65
CA ASP A 129 6.87 -15.77 18.52
C ASP A 129 7.11 -15.35 17.06
N LEU A 130 7.09 -16.32 16.14
CA LEU A 130 7.27 -16.05 14.71
C LEU A 130 6.06 -15.33 14.09
N LEU A 131 4.83 -15.66 14.52
CA LEU A 131 3.61 -14.96 14.12
C LEU A 131 3.63 -13.51 14.61
N ASN A 132 3.98 -13.32 15.88
CA ASN A 132 4.16 -12.03 16.53
C ASN A 132 5.23 -11.18 15.85
N LEU A 133 6.37 -11.78 15.52
CA LEU A 133 7.42 -11.12 14.74
C LEU A 133 6.91 -10.64 13.37
N VAL A 134 6.13 -11.45 12.64
CA VAL A 134 5.53 -11.03 11.37
C VAL A 134 4.57 -9.85 11.56
N LEU A 135 3.70 -9.88 12.58
CA LEU A 135 2.81 -8.77 12.90
C LEU A 135 3.58 -7.49 13.25
N GLY A 136 4.60 -7.58 14.11
CA GLY A 136 5.45 -6.46 14.50
C GLY A 136 6.16 -5.82 13.29
N VAL A 137 6.68 -6.64 12.36
CA VAL A 137 7.29 -6.12 11.12
C VAL A 137 6.22 -5.45 10.24
N LEU A 138 5.08 -6.10 9.97
CA LEU A 138 4.01 -5.51 9.14
C LEU A 138 3.52 -4.15 9.70
N ARG A 139 3.34 -4.06 11.02
CA ARG A 139 2.95 -2.82 11.71
C ARG A 139 4.01 -1.74 11.59
N SER A 140 5.28 -2.09 11.72
CA SER A 140 6.41 -1.14 11.58
C SER A 140 6.53 -0.54 10.18
N TRP A 141 5.90 -1.16 9.17
CA TRP A 141 5.91 -0.68 7.79
C TRP A 141 4.73 0.23 7.42
N ASN A 142 3.72 0.39 8.29
CA ASN A 142 2.56 1.24 8.01
C ASN A 142 2.95 2.70 7.72
N ASP A 143 3.66 3.35 8.65
CA ASP A 143 4.07 4.76 8.49
C ASP A 143 5.08 4.95 7.33
N PRO A 144 6.17 4.15 7.20
CA PRO A 144 7.09 4.32 6.09
C PRO A 144 6.43 4.14 4.71
N LEU A 145 5.48 3.21 4.55
CA LEU A 145 4.78 3.01 3.27
C LEU A 145 3.87 4.19 2.93
N LEU A 146 3.15 4.72 3.92
CA LEU A 146 2.33 5.93 3.75
C LEU A 146 3.20 7.11 3.27
N HIS A 147 4.34 7.32 3.92
CA HIS A 147 5.27 8.38 3.56
C HIS A 147 5.99 8.13 2.24
N LEU A 148 6.29 6.88 1.89
CA LEU A 148 6.82 6.54 0.57
C LEU A 148 5.86 6.97 -0.53
N VAL A 149 4.56 6.67 -0.38
CA VAL A 149 3.52 7.06 -1.35
C VAL A 149 3.40 8.57 -1.46
N SER A 150 3.46 9.31 -0.36
CA SER A 150 3.35 10.78 -0.40
C SER A 150 4.59 11.47 -0.95
N GLU A 151 5.79 10.94 -0.68
CA GLU A 151 7.06 11.61 -1.01
C GLU A 151 7.65 11.19 -2.35
N VAL A 152 7.26 10.04 -2.94
CA VAL A 152 7.87 9.54 -4.18
C VAL A 152 7.75 10.51 -5.35
N GLN A 153 6.69 11.33 -5.40
CA GLN A 153 6.50 12.36 -6.42
C GLN A 153 7.56 13.48 -6.36
N SER A 154 8.26 13.64 -5.23
CA SER A 154 9.36 14.60 -5.09
C SER A 154 10.60 14.18 -5.87
N ILE A 155 10.73 12.91 -6.26
CA ILE A 155 11.88 12.39 -6.99
C ILE A 155 11.76 12.90 -8.44
N LYS A 156 12.81 13.54 -8.98
CA LYS A 156 12.81 13.98 -10.38
C LYS A 156 12.66 12.76 -11.27
N GLU A 157 11.84 12.86 -12.31
CA GLU A 157 11.52 11.71 -13.17
C GLU A 157 10.93 10.52 -12.38
N ALA A 158 10.21 10.78 -11.27
CA ALA A 158 9.45 9.76 -10.53
C ALA A 158 8.56 9.00 -11.51
N PRO A 159 8.93 7.79 -11.90
CA PRO A 159 8.23 7.11 -12.96
C PRO A 159 6.95 6.56 -12.37
N ASP A 160 5.84 6.71 -13.09
CA ASP A 160 4.51 6.21 -12.69
C ASP A 160 4.58 4.74 -12.24
N THR A 161 5.56 4.00 -12.78
CA THR A 161 5.92 2.62 -12.45
C THR A 161 6.42 2.39 -11.01
N ILE A 162 7.11 3.34 -10.37
CA ILE A 162 7.47 3.25 -8.94
C ILE A 162 6.27 3.66 -8.08
N LEU A 163 5.57 4.74 -8.44
CA LEU A 163 4.43 5.24 -7.67
C LEU A 163 3.32 4.19 -7.55
N TRP A 164 2.92 3.53 -8.65
CA TRP A 164 1.86 2.52 -8.57
C TRP A 164 2.28 1.32 -7.71
N LYS A 165 3.55 0.90 -7.77
CA LYS A 165 4.06 -0.20 -6.92
C LYS A 165 4.01 0.18 -5.45
N ALA A 166 4.42 1.41 -5.11
CA ALA A 166 4.35 1.89 -3.73
C ALA A 166 2.90 1.90 -3.20
N VAL A 167 1.94 2.40 -4.00
CA VAL A 167 0.51 2.41 -3.66
C VAL A 167 -0.02 0.98 -3.48
N GLU A 168 0.29 0.07 -4.41
CA GLU A 168 -0.16 -1.31 -4.35
C GLU A 168 0.42 -2.02 -3.12
N ILE A 169 1.72 -1.86 -2.84
CA ILE A 169 2.36 -2.46 -1.66
C ILE A 169 1.75 -1.90 -0.37
N GLU A 170 1.48 -0.59 -0.29
CA GLU A 170 0.83 0.04 0.87
C GLU A 170 -0.55 -0.58 1.14
N GLU A 171 -1.36 -0.78 0.11
CA GLU A 171 -2.68 -1.39 0.23
C GLU A 171 -2.58 -2.90 0.58
N GLN A 172 -1.72 -3.65 -0.10
CA GLN A 172 -1.57 -5.08 0.16
C GLN A 172 -0.96 -5.35 1.55
N ASN A 173 -0.08 -4.49 2.07
CA ASN A 173 0.46 -4.60 3.42
C ASN A 173 -0.64 -4.53 4.48
N LYS A 174 -1.60 -3.59 4.34
CA LYS A 174 -2.76 -3.48 5.22
C LYS A 174 -3.63 -4.76 5.18
N ARG A 175 -3.93 -5.25 3.98
CA ARG A 175 -4.72 -6.49 3.80
C ARG A 175 -4.00 -7.72 4.38
N LEU A 176 -2.69 -7.80 4.22
CA LEU A 176 -1.88 -8.87 4.82
C LEU A 176 -1.89 -8.77 6.35
N LEU A 177 -1.73 -7.57 6.91
CA LEU A 177 -1.82 -7.33 8.35
C LEU A 177 -3.17 -7.78 8.92
N GLU A 178 -4.29 -7.38 8.31
CA GLU A 178 -5.63 -7.85 8.71
C GLU A 178 -5.78 -9.38 8.61
N GLY A 179 -5.18 -9.99 7.58
CA GLY A 179 -5.14 -11.44 7.41
C GLY A 179 -4.37 -12.13 8.53
N MET A 180 -3.24 -11.55 8.92
CA MET A 180 -2.40 -12.06 10.00
C MET A 180 -3.05 -11.93 11.37
N GLU A 181 -3.76 -10.83 11.64
CA GLU A 181 -4.50 -10.66 12.89
C GLU A 181 -5.60 -11.73 13.03
N LYS A 182 -6.25 -12.12 11.92
CA LYS A 182 -7.21 -13.25 11.91
C LYS A 182 -6.53 -14.59 12.14
N ILE A 183 -5.35 -14.81 11.57
CA ILE A 183 -4.57 -16.04 11.77
C ILE A 183 -4.18 -16.16 13.25
N VAL A 184 -3.61 -15.10 13.84
CA VAL A 184 -3.21 -15.09 15.25
C VAL A 184 -4.41 -15.31 16.16
N GLY A 185 -5.53 -14.63 15.91
CA GLY A 185 -6.75 -14.84 16.70
C GLY A 185 -7.33 -16.26 16.63
N GLN A 186 -7.04 -17.03 15.57
CA GLN A 186 -7.42 -18.44 15.47
C GLN A 186 -6.41 -19.39 16.13
N VAL A 187 -5.12 -19.08 16.08
CA VAL A 187 -4.04 -19.91 16.64
C VAL A 187 -3.94 -19.73 18.16
N HIS A 188 -4.05 -18.50 18.64
CA HIS A 188 -3.93 -18.14 20.05
C HIS A 188 -5.12 -17.26 20.47
N PRO A 189 -6.22 -17.86 20.97
CA PRO A 189 -7.40 -17.11 21.42
C PRO A 189 -7.08 -16.35 22.72
N GLY A 190 -6.64 -15.10 22.60
CA GLY A 190 -6.28 -14.20 23.70
C GLY A 190 -6.18 -12.75 23.23
N GLU A 191 -5.89 -11.82 24.15
CA GLU A 191 -5.54 -10.45 23.73
C GLU A 191 -4.24 -10.50 22.93
N ILE A 192 -4.28 -10.03 21.68
CA ILE A 192 -3.07 -9.66 20.95
C ILE A 192 -2.46 -8.53 21.77
N GLU A 193 -1.45 -8.85 22.59
CA GLU A 193 -0.75 -7.82 23.36
C GLU A 193 -0.34 -6.69 22.42
N ASN A 194 -0.42 -5.45 22.91
CA ASN A 194 0.04 -4.28 22.16
C ASN A 194 1.55 -4.41 21.91
N GLU A 195 1.90 -5.09 20.83
CA GLU A 195 3.27 -5.39 20.49
C GLU A 195 4.06 -4.11 20.27
N VAL A 196 5.25 -4.09 20.87
CA VAL A 196 6.27 -3.08 20.62
C VAL A 196 6.80 -3.29 19.20
N TYR A 197 6.24 -2.57 18.23
CA TYR A 197 6.82 -2.49 16.89
C TYR A 197 7.88 -1.38 16.82
N SER A 198 8.85 -1.55 15.94
CA SER A 198 9.89 -0.55 15.74
C SER A 198 9.32 0.68 15.02
N ARG A 199 9.54 1.87 15.59
CA ARG A 199 9.10 3.13 14.99
C ARG A 199 10.08 3.59 13.92
N TRP A 200 9.55 4.04 12.79
CA TRP A 200 10.34 4.69 11.75
C TRP A 200 10.34 6.21 11.94
N SER A 201 11.52 6.83 11.80
CA SER A 201 11.72 8.28 11.96
C SER A 201 12.44 8.91 10.75
N GLY A 202 12.39 8.24 9.59
CA GLY A 202 13.14 8.63 8.39
C GLY A 202 12.50 9.72 7.52
N LEU A 203 11.32 10.25 7.87
CA LEU A 203 10.62 11.26 7.06
C LEU A 203 11.48 12.49 6.76
N PRO A 204 12.20 13.10 7.72
CA PRO A 204 13.06 14.26 7.43
C PRO A 204 14.11 13.96 6.36
N SER A 205 14.62 12.73 6.30
CA SER A 205 15.60 12.31 5.29
C SER A 205 14.99 12.19 3.89
N LEU A 206 13.71 11.79 3.78
CA LEU A 206 12.98 11.77 2.50
C LEU A 206 12.67 13.17 1.96
N GLN A 207 12.65 14.18 2.83
CA GLN A 207 12.30 15.57 2.49
C GLN A 207 13.52 16.49 2.36
N MET A 208 14.75 15.94 2.38
CA MET A 208 15.96 16.74 2.26
C MET A 208 16.05 17.47 0.92
N ALA A 209 16.47 18.74 0.97
CA ALA A 209 16.71 19.54 -0.22
C ALA A 209 17.91 19.02 -1.04
N ASP A 210 18.91 18.45 -0.37
CA ASP A 210 20.04 17.79 -1.01
C ASP A 210 19.60 16.51 -1.72
N GLU A 211 19.75 16.50 -3.04
CA GLU A 211 19.24 15.43 -3.91
C GLU A 211 19.92 14.09 -3.63
N ASP A 212 21.23 14.06 -3.42
CA ASP A 212 21.96 12.81 -3.14
C ASP A 212 21.55 12.21 -1.80
N SER A 213 21.44 13.02 -0.75
CA SER A 213 20.98 12.57 0.57
C SER A 213 19.55 12.05 0.52
N ARG A 214 18.67 12.74 -0.20
CA ARG A 214 17.28 12.32 -0.39
C ARG A 214 17.17 11.02 -1.18
N LEU A 215 17.89 10.90 -2.30
CA LEU A 215 17.92 9.66 -3.10
C LEU A 215 18.51 8.49 -2.29
N PHE A 216 19.52 8.74 -1.46
CA PHE A 216 20.05 7.73 -0.54
C PHE A 216 19.03 7.32 0.53
N ALA A 217 18.21 8.24 1.03
CA ALA A 217 17.13 7.93 1.97
C ALA A 217 16.07 7.02 1.33
N PHE A 218 15.63 7.34 0.10
CA PHE A 218 14.75 6.45 -0.68
C PHE A 218 15.39 5.10 -0.94
N TYR A 219 16.64 5.08 -1.38
CA TYR A 219 17.39 3.84 -1.61
C TYR A 219 17.38 2.94 -0.38
N SER A 220 17.71 3.51 0.78
CA SER A 220 17.77 2.78 2.05
C SER A 220 16.38 2.26 2.44
N LEU A 221 15.33 3.06 2.28
CA LEU A 221 13.96 2.64 2.57
C LEU A 221 13.51 1.48 1.68
N LEU A 222 13.74 1.57 0.36
CA LEU A 222 13.37 0.53 -0.60
C LEU A 222 14.19 -0.76 -0.41
N HIS A 223 15.48 -0.63 -0.07
CA HIS A 223 16.33 -1.75 0.30
C HIS A 223 15.74 -2.52 1.50
N CYS A 224 15.37 -1.79 2.55
CA CYS A 224 14.77 -2.36 3.75
C CYS A 224 13.41 -3.01 3.47
N LEU A 225 12.57 -2.38 2.64
CA LEU A 225 11.27 -2.92 2.26
C LEU A 225 11.41 -4.25 1.53
N ARG A 226 12.34 -4.33 0.57
CA ARG A 226 12.66 -5.57 -0.14
C ARG A 226 13.15 -6.67 0.81
N ARG A 227 14.04 -6.32 1.76
CA ARG A 227 14.58 -7.27 2.75
C ARG A 227 13.49 -7.82 3.66
N ASP A 228 12.67 -6.94 4.22
CA ASP A 228 11.67 -7.32 5.22
C ASP A 228 10.47 -8.04 4.59
N SER A 229 10.04 -7.63 3.38
CA SER A 229 9.01 -8.37 2.63
C SER A 229 9.45 -9.80 2.30
N HIS A 230 10.72 -10.00 1.94
CA HIS A 230 11.29 -11.34 1.74
C HIS A 230 11.29 -12.17 3.03
N LYS A 231 11.64 -11.57 4.17
CA LYS A 231 11.57 -12.23 5.48
C LYS A 231 10.14 -12.66 5.81
N ILE A 232 9.17 -11.75 5.70
CA ILE A 232 7.75 -12.04 5.94
C ILE A 232 7.28 -13.21 5.06
N ASP A 233 7.56 -13.16 3.75
CA ASP A 233 7.15 -14.21 2.82
C ASP A 233 7.70 -15.60 3.22
N ASN A 234 8.98 -15.66 3.59
CA ASN A 234 9.60 -16.91 4.03
C ASN A 234 9.05 -17.40 5.38
N TYR A 235 8.81 -16.50 6.34
CA TYR A 235 8.22 -16.88 7.62
C TYR A 235 6.79 -17.39 7.46
N LEU A 236 5.98 -16.81 6.58
CA LEU A 236 4.63 -17.29 6.33
C LEU A 236 4.60 -18.65 5.65
N LYS A 237 5.51 -18.92 4.71
CA LYS A 237 5.68 -20.26 4.12
C LYS A 237 6.06 -21.29 5.18
N LEU A 238 6.96 -20.93 6.09
CA LEU A 238 7.40 -21.78 7.20
C LEU A 238 6.29 -22.04 8.21
N LEU A 239 5.57 -21.00 8.62
CA LEU A 239 4.43 -21.09 9.55
C LEU A 239 3.30 -21.93 8.97
N LYS A 240 2.92 -21.69 7.71
CA LYS A 240 1.95 -22.53 6.99
C LYS A 240 2.39 -23.99 7.03
N CYS A 241 3.67 -24.26 6.73
CA CYS A 241 4.16 -25.62 6.72
C CYS A 241 4.04 -26.32 8.07
N ARG A 242 4.38 -25.62 9.16
CA ARG A 242 4.30 -26.18 10.51
C ARG A 242 2.85 -26.38 10.97
N LEU A 243 2.01 -25.37 10.79
CA LEU A 243 0.68 -25.33 11.40
C LEU A 243 -0.39 -26.07 10.58
N ILE A 244 -0.17 -26.27 9.28
CA ILE A 244 -1.15 -26.92 8.38
C ILE A 244 -0.69 -28.30 7.92
N HIS A 245 0.61 -28.54 7.83
CA HIS A 245 1.18 -29.77 7.27
C HIS A 245 2.08 -30.53 8.25
N ASP A 246 2.13 -30.15 9.53
CA ASP A 246 3.01 -30.75 10.55
C ASP A 246 4.48 -30.83 10.10
N SER A 247 4.93 -29.79 9.40
CA SER A 247 6.27 -29.68 8.80
C SER A 247 6.55 -30.62 7.61
N ASN A 248 5.54 -31.27 7.04
CA ASN A 248 5.65 -32.09 5.82
C ASN A 248 5.27 -31.29 4.56
N CYS A 249 6.18 -30.39 4.19
CA CYS A 249 6.18 -29.66 2.92
C CYS A 249 7.55 -29.85 2.25
#